data_AF-A0A2N1PEL6-F1
#
_entry.id   AF-A0A2N1PEL6-F1
#
_cell.length_a   1.000
_cell.length_b   1.000
_cell.length_c   1.000
_cell.angle_alpha   90.00
_cell.angle_beta   90.00
_cell.angle_gamma   90.00
#
_symmetry.space_group_name_H-M   'P 1'
#
loop_
_entity.id
_entity.type
_entity.pdbx_description
1 polymer ?
#
loop_
_entity_poly.entity_id
_entity_poly.type
_entity_poly.pdbx_seq_one_letter_code
_entity_poly.pdbx_strand_id
1 'polypeptide(L)'
;MSVEGSDPFNLANQSMQIRGRGNSSWEYPKKPYKIKFDSRTSLLGMAKAKDYVLLAEYNDKSLIRNYMAHFMTGFLDTGHQLETRFVNLYLNGSYRGVYLLTEQIEVDKNRLNIDESDLASGGFLIELETEDRIWREGIENYNWFTVDNRYFLVKSPDVEDYPEAIVTSKITYMKTYLNDFLASIETDTYDTYIDTDNFIDYFILAEFFKQVDIGYSSVFAFKDVDQKLMMGPSWDFDISSGNGDYYDYTYQNYWVDYNPWFYKLIQKDSFETRFIARFNDIMNNHFDAFIAEIDYVSGQLYPHAIRNFEKWDILGIYVWPNPQEMVEANTYSKQISYLKTYLTMRKDWLQNELSDQGYYLD
;
A
#
# COMPACT_ATOMS: atom_id res chain seq x y z
N MET A 1 10.21 0.18 -29.71
CA MET A 1 9.72 1.48 -29.20
C MET A 1 10.74 2.53 -29.62
N SER A 2 10.38 3.53 -30.44
CA SER A 2 11.34 4.56 -30.88
C SER A 2 10.67 5.92 -31.03
N VAL A 3 11.28 6.93 -30.44
CA VAL A 3 11.30 8.33 -30.92
C VAL A 3 12.72 8.84 -30.65
N GLU A 4 13.27 9.66 -31.54
CA GLU A 4 14.61 10.24 -31.43
C GLU A 4 14.69 11.31 -30.34
N GLY A 5 15.85 11.38 -29.67
CA GLY A 5 16.17 12.36 -28.63
C GLY A 5 16.61 11.65 -27.36
N SER A 6 17.79 12.00 -26.85
CA SER A 6 18.37 11.53 -25.59
C SER A 6 17.62 12.13 -24.40
N ASP A 7 16.34 11.85 -24.33
CA ASP A 7 15.50 12.08 -23.17
C ASP A 7 15.81 10.97 -22.15
N PRO A 8 16.20 11.28 -20.89
CA PRO A 8 16.37 10.27 -19.85
C PRO A 8 15.09 9.44 -19.60
N PHE A 9 13.93 9.90 -20.04
CA PHE A 9 12.65 9.19 -20.00
C PHE A 9 12.43 8.25 -21.22
N ASN A 10 13.33 8.26 -22.20
CA ASN A 10 13.24 7.46 -23.42
C ASN A 10 14.17 6.23 -23.39
N LEU A 11 13.62 5.11 -22.93
CA LEU A 11 14.26 3.80 -23.01
C LEU A 11 14.01 3.14 -24.36
N ALA A 12 14.60 3.66 -25.43
CA ALA A 12 14.41 3.09 -26.76
C ALA A 12 14.90 1.62 -26.83
N ASN A 13 13.99 0.72 -27.23
CA ASN A 13 14.24 -0.70 -27.53
C ASN A 13 14.92 -1.53 -26.42
N GLN A 14 14.46 -1.42 -25.17
CA GLN A 14 14.85 -2.36 -24.11
C GLN A 14 14.12 -3.69 -24.22
N SER A 15 14.85 -4.79 -24.07
CA SER A 15 14.29 -6.12 -23.84
C SER A 15 13.67 -6.17 -22.44
N MET A 16 12.44 -6.65 -22.34
CA MET A 16 11.74 -6.82 -21.07
C MET A 16 10.74 -7.97 -21.16
N GLN A 17 10.48 -8.59 -20.02
CA GLN A 17 9.37 -9.52 -19.83
C GLN A 17 8.17 -8.75 -19.29
N ILE A 18 6.97 -9.16 -19.70
CA ILE A 18 5.72 -8.64 -19.16
C ILE A 18 4.82 -9.81 -18.80
N ARG A 19 4.23 -9.76 -17.61
CA ARG A 19 3.26 -10.76 -17.16
C ARG A 19 2.08 -10.10 -16.48
N GLY A 20 0.96 -10.81 -16.46
CA GLY A 20 -0.17 -10.45 -15.62
C GLY A 20 0.18 -10.46 -14.14
N ARG A 21 -0.55 -9.68 -13.35
CA ARG A 21 -0.46 -9.69 -11.89
C ARG A 21 -1.83 -9.41 -11.26
N GLY A 22 -1.87 -9.43 -9.94
CA GLY A 22 -3.09 -9.12 -9.18
C GLY A 22 -3.99 -10.34 -9.01
N ASN A 23 -4.81 -10.28 -7.97
CA ASN A 23 -5.78 -11.32 -7.64
C ASN A 23 -7.13 -10.92 -8.25
N SER A 24 -8.00 -10.28 -7.47
CA SER A 24 -9.30 -9.76 -7.95
C SER A 24 -9.16 -8.81 -9.14
N SER A 25 -8.13 -7.96 -9.14
CA SER A 25 -7.88 -7.02 -10.25
C SER A 25 -7.54 -7.69 -11.57
N TRP A 26 -7.11 -8.95 -11.55
CA TRP A 26 -6.91 -9.74 -12.76
C TRP A 26 -8.22 -10.11 -13.45
N GLU A 27 -9.36 -10.09 -12.76
CA GLU A 27 -10.66 -10.42 -13.36
C GLU A 27 -11.24 -9.26 -14.18
N TYR A 28 -10.78 -8.02 -13.95
CA TYR A 28 -11.25 -6.85 -14.68
C TYR A 28 -10.83 -6.83 -16.16
N PRO A 29 -11.59 -6.22 -17.08
CA PRO A 29 -11.21 -6.08 -18.49
C PRO A 29 -9.85 -5.40 -18.74
N LYS A 30 -9.53 -4.37 -17.95
CA LYS A 30 -8.24 -3.69 -17.99
C LYS A 30 -7.27 -4.35 -17.01
N LYS A 31 -6.33 -5.13 -17.55
CA LYS A 31 -5.41 -5.94 -16.75
C LYS A 31 -4.25 -5.11 -16.19
N PRO A 32 -3.85 -5.30 -14.92
CA PRO A 32 -2.57 -4.81 -14.41
C PRO A 32 -1.42 -5.72 -14.83
N TYR A 33 -0.19 -5.18 -14.84
CA TYR A 33 0.99 -5.90 -15.32
C TYR A 33 2.18 -5.75 -14.38
N LYS A 34 3.06 -6.76 -14.38
CA LYS A 34 4.44 -6.64 -13.89
C LYS A 34 5.38 -6.64 -15.10
N ILE A 35 6.30 -5.69 -15.13
CA ILE A 35 7.39 -5.61 -16.11
C ILE A 35 8.69 -6.02 -15.43
N LYS A 36 9.50 -6.83 -16.09
CA LYS A 36 10.83 -7.24 -15.61
C LYS A 36 11.88 -7.02 -16.68
N PHE A 37 12.88 -6.20 -16.39
CA PHE A 37 14.05 -5.99 -17.25
C PHE A 37 15.12 -7.04 -16.99
N ASP A 38 15.90 -7.37 -18.03
CA ASP A 38 17.02 -8.33 -17.93
C ASP A 38 18.12 -7.83 -16.97
N SER A 39 18.29 -6.50 -16.90
CA SER A 39 19.23 -5.84 -15.99
C SER A 39 18.59 -4.62 -15.32
N ARG A 40 19.18 -4.16 -14.22
CA ARG A 40 18.68 -3.01 -13.44
C ARG A 40 18.60 -1.77 -14.35
N THR A 41 17.38 -1.30 -14.60
CA THR A 41 17.09 -0.24 -15.56
C THR A 41 16.32 0.86 -14.83
N SER A 42 16.67 2.13 -15.05
CA SER A 42 15.88 3.26 -14.54
C SER A 42 14.72 3.47 -15.49
N LEU A 43 13.49 3.36 -15.00
CA LEU A 43 12.29 3.57 -15.79
C LEU A 43 11.68 4.91 -15.43
N LEU A 44 11.59 5.80 -16.41
CA LEU A 44 11.03 7.15 -16.25
C LEU A 44 11.64 7.96 -15.08
N GLY A 45 12.96 7.85 -14.90
CA GLY A 45 13.69 8.56 -13.85
C GLY A 45 13.60 7.94 -12.45
N MET A 46 12.85 6.84 -12.27
CA MET A 46 12.82 6.09 -11.01
C MET A 46 14.17 5.41 -10.74
N ALA A 47 14.45 5.11 -9.48
CA ALA A 47 15.64 4.39 -9.07
C ALA A 47 15.79 3.05 -9.81
N LYS A 48 17.03 2.67 -10.14
CA LYS A 48 17.29 1.50 -11.00
C LYS A 48 16.87 0.19 -10.31
N ALA A 49 15.89 -0.50 -10.89
CA ALA A 49 15.47 -1.83 -10.46
C ALA A 49 15.24 -2.76 -11.67
N LYS A 50 14.97 -4.04 -11.40
CA LYS A 50 14.60 -5.00 -12.45
C LYS A 50 13.09 -5.04 -12.67
N ASP A 51 12.31 -4.95 -11.60
CA ASP A 51 10.89 -5.28 -11.61
C ASP A 51 10.03 -4.05 -11.35
N TYR A 52 9.09 -3.70 -12.23
CA TYR A 52 8.17 -2.58 -12.04
C TYR A 52 6.73 -3.05 -12.18
N VAL A 53 5.80 -2.31 -11.59
CA VAL A 53 4.38 -2.65 -11.56
C VAL A 53 3.56 -1.58 -12.26
N LEU A 54 2.62 -2.00 -13.10
CA LEU A 54 1.61 -1.16 -13.71
C LEU A 54 0.25 -1.48 -13.08
N LEU A 55 -0.23 -0.61 -12.20
CA LEU A 55 -1.56 -0.69 -11.61
C LEU A 55 -2.60 -0.12 -12.59
N ALA A 56 -3.66 -0.89 -12.82
CA ALA A 56 -4.66 -0.56 -13.81
C ALA A 56 -5.67 0.49 -13.33
N GLU A 57 -5.85 0.65 -12.03
CA GLU A 57 -6.84 1.56 -11.40
C GLU A 57 -8.22 1.42 -12.06
N TYR A 58 -8.69 0.19 -12.32
CA TYR A 58 -9.86 -0.02 -13.16
C TYR A 58 -11.17 0.30 -12.44
N ASN A 59 -11.32 -0.19 -11.22
CA ASN A 59 -12.43 0.10 -10.31
C ASN A 59 -12.28 1.49 -9.66
N ASP A 60 -11.08 2.04 -9.51
CA ASP A 60 -10.88 3.43 -9.08
C ASP A 60 -11.13 4.41 -10.24
N LYS A 61 -12.36 4.90 -10.36
CA LYS A 61 -12.73 5.88 -11.39
C LYS A 61 -12.12 7.28 -11.18
N SER A 62 -11.48 7.54 -10.04
CA SER A 62 -10.65 8.73 -9.85
C SER A 62 -9.25 8.57 -10.45
N LEU A 63 -8.82 7.32 -10.69
CA LEU A 63 -7.49 6.92 -11.15
C LEU A 63 -6.32 7.30 -10.22
N ILE A 64 -6.58 7.92 -9.06
CA ILE A 64 -5.54 8.57 -8.26
C ILE A 64 -5.50 8.14 -6.79
N ARG A 65 -6.36 7.21 -6.31
CA ARG A 65 -6.37 6.85 -4.87
C ARG A 65 -5.05 6.24 -4.41
N ASN A 66 -4.52 5.26 -5.16
CA ASN A 66 -3.18 4.71 -4.90
C ASN A 66 -2.10 5.81 -4.93
N TYR A 67 -2.15 6.69 -5.94
CA TYR A 67 -1.21 7.80 -6.04
C TYR A 67 -1.26 8.71 -4.80
N MET A 68 -2.45 9.11 -4.36
CA MET A 68 -2.62 9.98 -3.21
C MET A 68 -2.17 9.33 -1.91
N ALA A 69 -2.40 8.02 -1.73
CA ALA A 69 -1.85 7.29 -0.58
C ALA A 69 -0.32 7.30 -0.58
N HIS A 70 0.33 7.06 -1.72
CA HIS A 70 1.79 7.16 -1.85
C HIS A 70 2.34 8.58 -1.75
N PHE A 71 1.54 9.59 -2.12
CA PHE A 71 1.90 10.99 -1.90
C PHE A 71 1.89 11.34 -0.40
N MET A 72 0.87 10.85 0.32
CA MET A 72 0.73 11.06 1.77
C MET A 72 1.93 10.50 2.57
N THR A 73 2.54 9.41 2.10
CA THR A 73 3.75 8.88 2.75
C THR A 73 4.95 9.83 2.67
N GLY A 74 4.91 10.91 1.89
CA GLY A 74 5.91 11.97 1.95
C GLY A 74 5.87 12.80 3.24
N PHE A 75 4.79 12.69 4.03
CA PHE A 75 4.62 13.37 5.32
C PHE A 75 4.73 12.42 6.51
N LEU A 76 4.86 11.11 6.26
CA LEU A 76 4.76 10.03 7.23
C LEU A 76 5.97 9.10 7.11
N ASP A 77 6.46 8.57 8.23
CA ASP A 77 7.43 7.49 8.18
C ASP A 77 6.72 6.13 8.02
N THR A 78 6.58 5.68 6.77
CA THR A 78 6.08 4.34 6.45
C THR A 78 7.19 3.42 5.94
N GLY A 79 8.42 3.63 6.39
CA GLY A 79 9.60 2.86 6.01
C GLY A 79 10.15 3.28 4.64
N HIS A 80 9.70 2.61 3.57
CA HIS A 80 10.13 2.94 2.19
C HIS A 80 8.99 3.60 1.41
N GLN A 81 9.24 4.80 0.91
CA GLN A 81 8.31 5.51 0.04
C GLN A 81 8.44 4.99 -1.40
N LEU A 82 7.39 4.35 -1.90
CA LEU A 82 7.35 3.86 -3.28
C LEU A 82 7.24 5.02 -4.27
N GLU A 83 8.09 5.01 -5.29
CA GLU A 83 7.97 5.95 -6.40
C GLU A 83 6.78 5.61 -7.30
N THR A 84 6.01 6.62 -7.72
CA THR A 84 4.87 6.46 -8.63
C THR A 84 4.90 7.42 -9.83
N ARG A 85 4.42 6.98 -11.01
CA ARG A 85 4.27 7.82 -12.22
C ARG A 85 3.01 7.44 -13.00
N PHE A 86 2.24 8.40 -13.48
CA PHE A 86 1.17 8.12 -14.44
C PHE A 86 1.73 7.86 -15.84
N VAL A 87 1.26 6.81 -16.50
CA VAL A 87 1.70 6.44 -17.86
C VAL A 87 0.52 6.10 -18.76
N ASN A 88 0.62 6.43 -20.05
CA ASN A 88 -0.29 5.95 -21.08
C ASN A 88 0.27 4.65 -21.66
N LEU A 89 -0.37 3.51 -21.39
CA LEU A 89 0.14 2.21 -21.82
C LEU A 89 -0.31 1.90 -23.25
N TYR A 90 0.65 1.44 -24.07
CA TYR A 90 0.39 0.84 -25.37
C TYR A 90 0.96 -0.58 -25.41
N LEU A 91 0.13 -1.57 -25.75
CA LEU A 91 0.55 -2.95 -25.95
C LEU A 91 0.26 -3.35 -27.40
N ASN A 92 1.30 -3.79 -28.12
CA ASN A 92 1.26 -4.11 -29.55
C ASN A 92 0.64 -2.98 -30.40
N GLY A 93 1.03 -1.73 -30.10
CA GLY A 93 0.51 -0.52 -30.77
C GLY A 93 -0.90 -0.10 -30.35
N SER A 94 -1.61 -0.88 -29.53
CA SER A 94 -2.97 -0.57 -29.07
C SER A 94 -2.96 0.12 -27.71
N TYR A 95 -3.65 1.25 -27.60
CA TYR A 95 -3.82 1.97 -26.34
C TYR A 95 -4.61 1.13 -25.31
N ARG A 96 -4.10 1.08 -24.08
CA ARG A 96 -4.65 0.32 -22.97
C ARG A 96 -5.16 1.18 -21.82
N GLY A 97 -5.08 2.51 -21.92
CA GLY A 97 -5.50 3.41 -20.85
C GLY A 97 -4.34 4.00 -20.06
N VAL A 98 -4.72 4.76 -19.04
CA VAL A 98 -3.81 5.33 -18.04
C VAL A 98 -3.48 4.25 -17.01
N TYR A 99 -2.23 4.12 -16.60
CA TYR A 99 -1.80 3.23 -15.52
C TYR A 99 -0.99 4.03 -14.50
N LEU A 100 -1.01 3.60 -13.24
CA LEU A 100 -0.04 4.05 -12.26
C LEU A 100 1.15 3.08 -12.29
N LEU A 101 2.28 3.56 -12.81
CA LEU A 101 3.56 2.87 -12.70
C LEU A 101 4.08 3.06 -11.27
N THR A 102 4.46 1.98 -10.62
CA THR A 102 5.09 1.99 -9.29
C THR A 102 6.17 0.93 -9.17
N GLU A 103 6.96 1.02 -8.10
CA GLU A 103 7.90 -0.03 -7.72
C GLU A 103 7.17 -1.35 -7.39
N GLN A 104 7.85 -2.47 -7.62
CA GLN A 104 7.46 -3.72 -6.98
C GLN A 104 7.96 -3.66 -5.53
N ILE A 105 7.09 -3.98 -4.56
CA ILE A 105 7.53 -4.24 -3.19
C ILE A 105 8.40 -5.49 -3.20
N GLU A 106 9.69 -5.28 -2.95
CA GLU A 106 10.75 -6.29 -2.86
C GLU A 106 11.95 -5.67 -2.14
N VAL A 107 12.81 -6.52 -1.60
CA VAL A 107 14.08 -6.08 -1.02
C VAL A 107 15.06 -5.77 -2.13
N ASP A 108 15.63 -4.57 -2.07
CA ASP A 108 16.60 -4.09 -3.04
C ASP A 108 17.39 -2.90 -2.48
N LYS A 109 18.67 -2.81 -2.83
CA LYS A 109 19.51 -1.67 -2.43
C LYS A 109 18.98 -0.29 -2.86
N ASN A 110 18.15 -0.23 -3.90
CA ASN A 110 17.53 1.00 -4.41
C ASN A 110 16.05 1.10 -4.02
N ARG A 111 15.57 0.22 -3.12
CA ARG A 111 14.20 0.18 -2.60
C ARG A 111 14.23 -0.01 -1.09
N LEU A 112 13.46 -0.97 -0.56
CA LEU A 112 13.59 -1.45 0.79
C LEU A 112 14.93 -2.20 0.93
N ASN A 113 15.92 -1.52 1.50
CA ASN A 113 17.27 -2.04 1.65
C ASN A 113 17.47 -2.60 3.06
N ILE A 114 17.23 -3.91 3.22
CA ILE A 114 17.47 -4.65 4.46
C ILE A 114 18.49 -5.77 4.23
N ASP A 115 19.18 -6.21 5.28
CA ASP A 115 20.25 -7.21 5.18
C ASP A 115 19.71 -8.64 5.01
N GLU A 116 19.81 -9.19 3.81
CA GLU A 116 19.47 -10.58 3.50
C GLU A 116 20.63 -11.57 3.79
N SER A 117 21.47 -11.32 4.80
CA SER A 117 22.51 -12.28 5.18
C SER A 117 21.93 -13.58 5.78
N ASP A 118 22.75 -14.64 5.85
CA ASP A 118 22.37 -15.95 6.43
C ASP A 118 22.12 -15.91 7.95
N LEU A 119 22.24 -14.74 8.60
CA LEU A 119 21.99 -14.58 10.03
C LEU A 119 20.52 -14.94 10.35
N ALA A 120 20.31 -15.72 11.42
CA ALA A 120 18.96 -16.04 11.88
C ALA A 120 18.16 -14.77 12.23
N SER A 121 18.83 -13.77 12.78
CA SER A 121 18.31 -12.42 13.08
C SER A 121 18.50 -11.41 11.94
N GLY A 122 18.68 -11.91 10.71
CA GLY A 122 18.79 -11.13 9.48
C GLY A 122 17.57 -10.25 9.21
N GLY A 123 17.61 -9.57 8.07
CA GLY A 123 16.49 -8.81 7.53
C GLY A 123 15.30 -9.70 7.17
N PHE A 124 14.10 -9.17 7.36
CA PHE A 124 12.84 -9.78 6.93
C PHE A 124 11.93 -8.74 6.32
N LEU A 125 11.20 -9.15 5.27
CA LEU A 125 9.98 -8.50 4.80
C LEU A 125 8.87 -9.55 4.85
N ILE A 126 7.84 -9.27 5.63
CA ILE A 126 6.67 -10.13 5.80
C ILE A 126 5.40 -9.40 5.36
N GLU A 127 4.41 -10.17 4.92
CA GLU A 127 3.10 -9.69 4.50
C GLU A 127 2.02 -10.45 5.29
N LEU A 128 1.05 -9.75 5.88
CA LEU A 128 -0.15 -10.40 6.40
C LEU A 128 -0.88 -11.10 5.25
N GLU A 129 -1.46 -12.26 5.51
CA GLU A 129 -2.26 -12.96 4.48
C GLU A 129 -3.48 -13.67 5.10
N THR A 130 -4.46 -13.96 4.26
CA THR A 130 -5.65 -14.71 4.65
C THR A 130 -5.43 -16.21 4.55
N GLU A 131 -6.17 -16.97 5.37
CA GLU A 131 -6.11 -18.43 5.36
C GLU A 131 -6.42 -19.02 3.98
N ASP A 132 -7.39 -18.47 3.24
CA ASP A 132 -7.79 -18.99 1.93
C ASP A 132 -6.71 -18.81 0.83
N ARG A 133 -5.76 -17.90 1.05
CA ARG A 133 -4.68 -17.57 0.10
C ARG A 133 -3.35 -18.18 0.48
N ILE A 134 -3.00 -18.16 1.76
CA ILE A 134 -1.66 -18.54 2.24
C ILE A 134 -1.24 -19.96 1.82
N TRP A 135 -2.18 -20.90 1.74
CA TRP A 135 -1.91 -22.28 1.29
C TRP A 135 -1.41 -22.39 -0.16
N ARG A 136 -1.58 -21.33 -0.97
CA ARG A 136 -1.09 -21.25 -2.35
C ARG A 136 0.30 -20.62 -2.44
N GLU A 137 0.77 -20.00 -1.37
CA GLU A 137 2.03 -19.27 -1.31
C GLU A 137 3.22 -20.17 -0.92
N GLY A 138 2.95 -21.43 -0.55
CA GLY A 138 3.98 -22.45 -0.35
C GLY A 138 3.81 -23.23 0.95
N ILE A 139 4.93 -23.59 1.58
CA ILE A 139 4.99 -24.51 2.71
C ILE A 139 5.02 -23.74 4.03
N GLU A 140 4.23 -24.18 5.01
CA GLU A 140 4.26 -23.62 6.37
C GLU A 140 5.61 -23.87 7.06
N ASN A 141 6.07 -22.88 7.83
CA ASN A 141 7.41 -22.81 8.42
C ASN A 141 8.53 -22.89 7.37
N TYR A 142 8.21 -22.46 6.15
CA TYR A 142 9.18 -22.22 5.09
C TYR A 142 8.83 -20.92 4.36
N ASN A 143 7.81 -20.93 3.49
CA ASN A 143 7.36 -19.74 2.75
C ASN A 143 6.51 -18.81 3.63
N TRP A 144 5.83 -19.34 4.62
CA TRP A 144 4.95 -18.59 5.51
C TRP A 144 4.89 -19.23 6.89
N PHE A 145 4.40 -18.52 7.89
CA PHE A 145 4.22 -19.04 9.24
C PHE A 145 3.04 -18.37 9.96
N THR A 146 2.69 -18.90 11.13
CA THR A 146 1.60 -18.38 11.97
C THR A 146 2.09 -17.87 13.32
N VAL A 147 1.50 -16.76 13.79
CA VAL A 147 1.64 -16.19 15.14
C VAL A 147 0.27 -15.61 15.54
N ASP A 148 -0.20 -15.91 16.75
CA ASP A 148 -1.51 -15.45 17.27
C ASP A 148 -2.70 -15.67 16.30
N ASN A 149 -2.76 -16.86 15.68
CA ASN A 149 -3.74 -17.24 14.66
C ASN A 149 -3.79 -16.32 13.43
N ARG A 150 -2.71 -15.59 13.15
CA ARG A 150 -2.52 -14.80 11.93
C ARG A 150 -1.44 -15.41 11.05
N TYR A 151 -1.61 -15.28 9.75
CA TYR A 151 -0.71 -15.83 8.73
C TYR A 151 0.21 -14.73 8.20
N PHE A 152 1.48 -15.07 8.10
CA PHE A 152 2.52 -14.17 7.59
C PHE A 152 3.27 -14.85 6.46
N LEU A 153 3.18 -14.28 5.27
CA LEU A 153 3.98 -14.66 4.12
C LEU A 153 5.38 -14.03 4.23
N VAL A 154 6.43 -14.84 4.04
CA VAL A 154 7.81 -14.36 3.97
C VAL A 154 8.09 -13.91 2.54
N LYS A 155 8.23 -12.60 2.33
CA LYS A 155 8.60 -12.01 1.03
C LYS A 155 10.10 -11.91 0.87
N SER A 156 10.80 -11.67 1.97
CA SER A 156 12.26 -11.72 2.08
C SER A 156 12.63 -12.22 3.49
N PRO A 157 13.67 -13.04 3.63
CA PRO A 157 14.54 -13.53 2.55
C PRO A 157 13.84 -14.48 1.58
N ASP A 158 14.30 -14.53 0.33
CA ASP A 158 13.84 -15.55 -0.62
C ASP A 158 14.32 -16.92 -0.13
N VAL A 159 13.38 -17.75 0.31
CA VAL A 159 13.68 -19.03 0.97
C VAL A 159 14.33 -20.04 0.04
N GLU A 160 14.28 -19.82 -1.28
CA GLU A 160 14.98 -20.65 -2.27
C GLU A 160 16.49 -20.35 -2.31
N ASP A 161 16.93 -19.19 -1.81
CA ASP A 161 18.33 -18.77 -1.81
C ASP A 161 19.14 -19.37 -0.64
N TYR A 162 18.48 -20.03 0.33
CA TYR A 162 19.13 -20.53 1.55
C TYR A 162 18.93 -22.03 1.77
N PRO A 163 19.87 -22.71 2.46
CA PRO A 163 19.65 -24.06 2.96
C PRO A 163 18.50 -24.13 3.97
N GLU A 164 17.78 -25.24 4.00
CA GLU A 164 16.62 -25.47 4.87
C GLU A 164 16.88 -25.17 6.37
N ALA A 165 18.07 -25.50 6.87
CA ALA A 165 18.46 -25.22 8.25
C ALA A 165 18.53 -23.71 8.56
N ILE A 166 18.96 -22.89 7.59
CA ILE A 166 19.02 -21.44 7.71
C ILE A 166 17.60 -20.86 7.70
N VAL A 167 16.76 -21.29 6.75
CA VAL A 167 15.35 -20.88 6.67
C VAL A 167 14.61 -21.21 7.98
N THR A 168 14.80 -22.43 8.51
CA THR A 168 14.21 -22.85 9.79
C THR A 168 14.64 -21.95 10.95
N SER A 169 15.94 -21.61 11.02
CA SER A 169 16.47 -20.74 12.09
C SER A 169 15.90 -19.31 12.02
N LYS A 170 15.76 -18.77 10.81
CA LYS A 170 15.20 -17.45 10.54
C LYS A 170 13.72 -17.38 10.90
N ILE A 171 12.93 -18.36 10.47
CA ILE A 171 11.49 -18.41 10.80
C ILE A 171 11.28 -18.60 12.31
N THR A 172 12.09 -19.44 12.95
CA THR A 172 12.04 -19.60 14.42
C THR A 172 12.32 -18.28 15.12
N TYR A 173 13.33 -17.54 14.65
CA TYR A 173 13.65 -16.21 15.18
C TYR A 173 12.48 -15.25 15.02
N MET A 174 11.92 -15.11 13.81
CA MET A 174 10.84 -14.16 13.56
C MET A 174 9.56 -14.51 14.33
N LYS A 175 9.20 -15.81 14.43
CA LYS A 175 8.08 -16.25 15.28
C LYS A 175 8.31 -15.89 16.74
N THR A 176 9.52 -16.08 17.25
CA THR A 176 9.87 -15.71 18.63
C THR A 176 9.74 -14.20 18.82
N TYR A 177 10.31 -13.41 17.91
CA TYR A 177 10.25 -11.96 17.93
C TYR A 177 8.81 -11.42 17.96
N LEU A 178 7.94 -11.94 17.10
CA LEU A 178 6.53 -11.52 17.05
C LEU A 178 5.73 -11.97 18.28
N ASN A 179 6.00 -13.15 18.84
CA ASN A 179 5.37 -13.57 20.10
C ASN A 179 5.80 -12.66 21.26
N ASP A 180 7.09 -12.32 21.34
CA ASP A 180 7.62 -11.43 22.37
C ASP A 180 7.06 -10.01 22.21
N PHE A 181 6.95 -9.51 20.97
CA PHE A 181 6.27 -8.27 20.65
C PHE A 181 4.83 -8.28 21.17
N LEU A 182 4.03 -9.29 20.84
CA LEU A 182 2.64 -9.37 21.29
C LEU A 182 2.53 -9.41 22.82
N ALA A 183 3.41 -10.17 23.50
CA ALA A 183 3.46 -10.20 24.96
C ALA A 183 3.83 -8.83 25.55
N SER A 184 4.72 -8.08 24.90
CA SER A 184 5.15 -6.76 25.35
C SER A 184 4.06 -5.68 25.23
N ILE A 185 3.05 -5.87 24.38
CA ILE A 185 1.88 -4.97 24.32
C ILE A 185 1.08 -5.06 25.62
N GLU A 186 0.96 -6.24 26.22
CA GLU A 186 0.23 -6.43 27.48
C GLU A 186 0.87 -5.67 28.65
N THR A 187 2.20 -5.56 28.66
CA THR A 187 2.98 -4.84 29.68
C THR A 187 3.30 -3.40 29.32
N ASP A 188 2.79 -2.89 28.20
CA ASP A 188 3.05 -1.53 27.70
C ASP A 188 4.55 -1.24 27.46
N THR A 189 5.31 -2.25 27.02
CA THR A 189 6.76 -2.18 26.73
C THR A 189 7.07 -2.55 25.27
N TYR A 190 6.09 -2.38 24.40
CA TYR A 190 6.17 -2.75 22.99
C TYR A 190 7.20 -1.95 22.20
N ASP A 191 7.58 -0.78 22.68
CA ASP A 191 8.61 0.08 22.11
C ASP A 191 9.98 -0.60 22.08
N THR A 192 10.20 -1.69 22.81
CA THR A 192 11.41 -2.53 22.68
C THR A 192 11.46 -3.29 21.35
N TYR A 193 10.31 -3.59 20.74
CA TYR A 193 10.18 -4.46 19.56
C TYR A 193 9.72 -3.72 18.30
N ILE A 194 9.01 -2.60 18.44
CA ILE A 194 8.54 -1.83 17.28
C ILE A 194 9.13 -0.43 17.26
N ASP A 195 9.35 0.08 16.06
CA ASP A 195 9.44 1.53 15.88
C ASP A 195 8.05 2.14 16.07
N THR A 196 7.80 2.69 17.26
CA THR A 196 6.47 3.19 17.60
C THR A 196 6.04 4.37 16.74
N ASP A 197 6.96 5.25 16.34
CA ASP A 197 6.62 6.42 15.52
C ASP A 197 6.21 5.98 14.11
N ASN A 198 6.94 5.04 13.51
CA ASN A 198 6.57 4.43 12.24
C ASN A 198 5.23 3.66 12.31
N PHE A 199 4.97 2.92 13.39
CA PHE A 199 3.67 2.23 13.57
C PHE A 199 2.52 3.23 13.65
N ILE A 200 2.70 4.36 14.35
CA ILE A 200 1.71 5.44 14.44
C ILE A 200 1.49 6.08 13.07
N ASP A 201 2.55 6.39 12.33
CA ASP A 201 2.45 7.02 11.01
C ASP A 201 1.76 6.08 9.99
N TYR A 202 2.02 4.78 10.06
CA TYR A 202 1.29 3.79 9.26
C TYR A 202 -0.18 3.65 9.67
N PHE A 203 -0.49 3.69 10.98
CA PHE A 203 -1.86 3.71 11.49
C PHE A 203 -2.61 4.92 10.93
N ILE A 204 -2.01 6.12 10.99
CA ILE A 204 -2.60 7.36 10.46
C ILE A 204 -2.95 7.20 8.98
N LEU A 205 -2.03 6.66 8.17
CA LEU A 205 -2.27 6.44 6.76
C LEU A 205 -3.47 5.52 6.52
N ALA A 206 -3.49 4.36 7.18
CA ALA A 206 -4.54 3.37 7.00
C ALA A 206 -5.91 3.87 7.50
N GLU A 207 -5.94 4.58 8.64
CA GLU A 207 -7.15 5.10 9.28
C GLU A 207 -7.74 6.26 8.49
N PHE A 208 -6.89 7.17 8.02
CA PHE A 208 -7.33 8.32 7.24
C PHE A 208 -7.93 7.91 5.90
N PHE A 209 -7.32 6.93 5.22
CA PHE A 209 -7.85 6.43 3.94
C PHE A 209 -8.95 5.37 4.10
N LYS A 210 -9.15 4.81 5.31
CA LYS A 210 -9.98 3.59 5.53
C LYS A 210 -9.64 2.48 4.54
N GLN A 211 -8.37 2.06 4.53
CA GLN A 211 -7.88 1.06 3.59
C GLN A 211 -8.43 -0.33 3.93
N VAL A 212 -9.08 -0.99 2.98
CA VAL A 212 -9.92 -2.18 3.27
C VAL A 212 -9.15 -3.45 3.66
N ASP A 213 -7.89 -3.59 3.25
CA ASP A 213 -7.11 -4.79 3.49
C ASP A 213 -6.27 -4.74 4.77
N ILE A 214 -6.39 -3.68 5.59
CA ILE A 214 -5.48 -3.41 6.73
C ILE A 214 -5.40 -4.57 7.74
N GLY A 215 -6.36 -5.49 7.77
CA GLY A 215 -6.35 -6.70 8.60
C GLY A 215 -6.17 -8.04 7.87
N TYR A 216 -5.90 -8.04 6.56
CA TYR A 216 -5.96 -9.23 5.70
C TYR A 216 -4.70 -9.46 4.84
N SER A 217 -4.52 -8.70 3.76
CA SER A 217 -3.43 -8.83 2.77
C SER A 217 -2.89 -7.45 2.39
N SER A 218 -1.83 -7.34 1.57
CA SER A 218 -1.27 -6.02 1.16
C SER A 218 -0.74 -5.16 2.33
N VAL A 219 -0.58 -5.76 3.51
CA VAL A 219 -0.04 -5.13 4.71
C VAL A 219 1.33 -5.73 5.00
N PHE A 220 2.36 -4.91 4.80
CA PHE A 220 3.75 -5.31 4.94
C PHE A 220 4.33 -4.83 6.26
N ALA A 221 5.23 -5.62 6.82
CA ALA A 221 6.12 -5.22 7.89
C ALA A 221 7.54 -5.71 7.58
N PHE A 222 8.54 -4.96 8.01
CA PHE A 222 9.92 -5.31 7.79
C PHE A 222 10.75 -5.07 9.05
N LYS A 223 11.84 -5.82 9.16
CA LYS A 223 12.80 -5.68 10.25
C LYS A 223 14.18 -5.89 9.67
N ASP A 224 15.11 -4.96 9.91
CA ASP A 224 16.52 -5.13 9.58
C ASP A 224 17.32 -5.69 10.77
N VAL A 225 18.57 -6.09 10.53
CA VAL A 225 19.50 -6.57 11.56
C VAL A 225 19.65 -5.53 12.66
N ASP A 226 19.49 -5.97 13.92
CA ASP A 226 19.56 -5.13 15.12
C ASP A 226 18.63 -3.91 15.15
N GLN A 227 17.64 -3.85 14.25
CA GLN A 227 16.59 -2.84 14.23
C GLN A 227 15.26 -3.39 14.78
N LYS A 228 14.36 -2.46 15.11
CA LYS A 228 12.99 -2.76 15.51
C LYS A 228 12.13 -3.08 14.28
N LEU A 229 11.02 -3.77 14.49
CA LEU A 229 10.02 -3.99 13.45
C LEU A 229 9.38 -2.66 13.05
N MET A 230 9.19 -2.48 11.75
CA MET A 230 8.54 -1.33 11.12
C MET A 230 7.43 -1.82 10.19
N MET A 231 6.38 -1.00 10.02
CA MET A 231 5.33 -1.18 9.03
C MET A 231 5.74 -0.58 7.69
N GLY A 232 5.26 -1.21 6.61
CA GLY A 232 5.47 -0.79 5.24
C GLY A 232 6.32 -1.77 4.42
N PRO A 233 6.54 -1.48 3.13
CA PRO A 233 6.04 -0.30 2.41
C PRO A 233 4.50 -0.31 2.26
N SER A 234 3.87 0.86 2.24
CA SER A 234 2.40 0.98 2.06
C SER A 234 1.96 0.55 0.67
N TRP A 235 0.82 -0.14 0.56
CA TRP A 235 0.34 -0.74 -0.70
C TRP A 235 -1.20 -0.80 -0.78
N ASP A 236 -1.74 -0.81 -2.00
CA ASP A 236 -3.14 -1.16 -2.33
C ASP A 236 -4.24 -0.27 -1.70
N PHE A 237 -4.33 0.98 -2.13
CA PHE A 237 -5.32 1.96 -1.68
C PHE A 237 -6.40 2.25 -2.72
N ASP A 238 -6.57 1.43 -3.77
CA ASP A 238 -7.65 1.62 -4.75
C ASP A 238 -9.03 1.44 -4.11
N ILE A 239 -9.20 0.43 -3.25
CA ILE A 239 -10.40 0.21 -2.42
C ILE A 239 -10.20 0.91 -1.07
N SER A 240 -10.31 2.23 -1.11
CA SER A 240 -10.22 3.10 0.06
C SER A 240 -10.98 4.41 -0.23
N SER A 241 -11.06 5.30 0.75
CA SER A 241 -11.55 6.67 0.55
C SER A 241 -12.92 6.72 -0.12
N GLY A 242 -13.86 5.96 0.45
CA GLY A 242 -15.23 5.82 -0.06
C GLY A 242 -15.36 5.00 -1.34
N ASN A 243 -14.34 4.22 -1.74
CA ASN A 243 -14.47 3.24 -2.82
C ASN A 243 -14.58 1.83 -2.21
N GLY A 244 -15.80 1.33 -2.13
CA GLY A 244 -16.16 0.00 -1.64
C GLY A 244 -17.65 -0.03 -1.27
N ASP A 245 -18.33 -1.17 -1.43
CA ASP A 245 -19.76 -1.31 -1.12
C ASP A 245 -20.08 -2.54 -0.25
N TYR A 246 -19.03 -3.22 0.24
CA TYR A 246 -19.11 -4.44 1.04
C TYR A 246 -18.58 -4.28 2.48
N TYR A 247 -18.21 -3.06 2.87
CA TYR A 247 -17.76 -2.68 4.22
C TYR A 247 -18.33 -1.31 4.61
N ASP A 248 -18.05 -0.82 5.82
CA ASP A 248 -18.36 0.57 6.19
C ASP A 248 -17.42 1.56 5.49
N TYR A 249 -17.74 1.83 4.22
CA TYR A 249 -17.03 2.78 3.38
C TYR A 249 -17.40 4.24 3.68
N THR A 250 -18.28 4.52 4.65
CA THR A 250 -18.61 5.90 5.01
C THR A 250 -17.40 6.61 5.61
N TYR A 251 -17.42 7.94 5.70
CA TYR A 251 -16.32 8.71 6.26
C TYR A 251 -16.27 8.65 7.81
N GLN A 252 -17.31 8.09 8.44
CA GLN A 252 -17.44 7.99 9.90
C GLN A 252 -16.97 6.64 10.40
N ASN A 253 -16.90 6.48 11.72
CA ASN A 253 -16.42 5.30 12.46
C ASN A 253 -14.93 5.01 12.27
N TYR A 254 -14.34 4.46 13.31
CA TYR A 254 -12.96 4.01 13.27
C TYR A 254 -12.83 2.75 12.39
N TRP A 255 -11.63 2.50 11.85
CA TRP A 255 -11.44 1.45 10.84
C TRP A 255 -10.30 0.49 11.11
N VAL A 256 -9.14 0.97 11.55
CA VAL A 256 -7.91 0.16 11.66
C VAL A 256 -7.95 -0.81 12.84
N ASP A 257 -8.99 -0.74 13.65
CA ASP A 257 -9.14 -1.55 14.86
C ASP A 257 -9.34 -3.04 14.60
N TYR A 258 -9.70 -3.52 13.40
CA TYR A 258 -9.71 -4.96 13.13
C TYR A 258 -8.34 -5.54 12.74
N ASN A 259 -7.31 -4.70 12.56
CA ASN A 259 -5.94 -5.18 12.35
C ASN A 259 -5.41 -5.85 13.64
N PRO A 260 -4.75 -7.02 13.54
CA PRO A 260 -4.36 -7.82 14.71
C PRO A 260 -3.43 -7.13 15.70
N TRP A 261 -2.60 -6.19 15.26
CA TRP A 261 -1.64 -5.48 16.10
C TRP A 261 -2.23 -4.15 16.56
N PHE A 262 -2.80 -3.39 15.64
CA PHE A 262 -3.33 -2.08 15.93
C PHE A 262 -4.56 -2.11 16.84
N TYR A 263 -5.41 -3.15 16.77
CA TYR A 263 -6.45 -3.40 17.76
C TYR A 263 -5.89 -3.35 19.19
N LYS A 264 -4.77 -4.04 19.44
CA LYS A 264 -4.17 -4.17 20.77
C LYS A 264 -3.39 -2.92 21.17
N LEU A 265 -2.71 -2.29 20.22
CA LEU A 265 -1.89 -1.10 20.46
C LEU A 265 -2.74 0.12 20.79
N ILE A 266 -3.82 0.37 20.04
CA ILE A 266 -4.65 1.58 20.23
C ILE A 266 -5.36 1.60 21.59
N GLN A 267 -5.52 0.43 22.23
CA GLN A 267 -6.04 0.30 23.60
C GLN A 267 -5.04 0.70 24.69
N LYS A 268 -3.80 1.05 24.34
CA LYS A 268 -2.79 1.52 25.29
C LYS A 268 -2.77 3.04 25.29
N ASP A 269 -3.00 3.66 26.44
CA ASP A 269 -2.95 5.12 26.62
C ASP A 269 -1.63 5.72 26.07
N SER A 270 -0.52 4.99 26.21
CA SER A 270 0.81 5.36 25.72
C SER A 270 0.87 5.48 24.19
N PHE A 271 0.14 4.64 23.47
CA PHE A 271 0.07 4.62 22.02
C PHE A 271 -0.99 5.61 21.52
N GLU A 272 -2.19 5.56 22.09
CA GLU A 272 -3.33 6.40 21.70
C GLU A 272 -2.99 7.89 21.81
N THR A 273 -2.39 8.30 22.93
CA THR A 273 -2.01 9.71 23.15
C THR A 273 -1.04 10.20 22.07
N ARG A 274 -0.07 9.36 21.68
CA ARG A 274 0.90 9.69 20.63
C ARG A 274 0.25 9.69 19.25
N PHE A 275 -0.62 8.72 18.98
CA PHE A 275 -1.40 8.67 17.74
C PHE A 275 -2.25 9.93 17.55
N ILE A 276 -3.05 10.33 18.54
CA ILE A 276 -3.91 11.52 18.46
C ILE A 276 -3.07 12.79 18.22
N ALA A 277 -1.95 12.92 18.93
CA ALA A 277 -1.05 14.06 18.76
C ALA A 277 -0.47 14.11 17.34
N ARG A 278 0.03 12.97 16.84
CA ARG A 278 0.65 12.87 15.52
C ARG A 278 -0.37 13.01 14.39
N PHE A 279 -1.57 12.44 14.53
CA PHE A 279 -2.66 12.60 13.57
C PHE A 279 -3.01 14.09 13.40
N ASN A 280 -3.20 14.80 14.51
CA ASN A 280 -3.52 16.23 14.46
C ASN A 280 -2.37 17.07 13.90
N ASP A 281 -1.12 16.76 14.23
CA ASP A 281 0.05 17.42 13.64
C ASP A 281 0.05 17.30 12.10
N ILE A 282 -0.12 16.08 11.60
CA ILE A 282 -0.16 15.82 10.15
C ILE A 282 -1.33 16.53 9.47
N MET A 283 -2.54 16.40 10.02
CA MET A 283 -3.75 16.98 9.41
C MET A 283 -3.76 18.51 9.48
N ASN A 284 -3.16 19.12 10.50
CA ASN A 284 -3.11 20.58 10.61
C ASN A 284 -2.03 21.20 9.71
N ASN A 285 -0.90 20.51 9.51
CA ASN A 285 0.26 21.07 8.81
C ASN A 285 0.33 20.69 7.33
N HIS A 286 -0.25 19.55 6.92
CA HIS A 286 -0.03 18.99 5.58
C HIS A 286 -1.31 18.77 4.77
N PHE A 287 -2.50 18.79 5.38
CA PHE A 287 -3.76 18.48 4.69
C PHE A 287 -4.07 19.44 3.53
N ASP A 288 -3.80 20.74 3.68
CA ASP A 288 -4.02 21.71 2.61
C ASP A 288 -3.15 21.42 1.38
N ALA A 289 -1.88 21.07 1.59
CA ALA A 289 -0.97 20.67 0.52
C ALA A 289 -1.40 19.34 -0.12
N PHE A 290 -1.85 18.38 0.70
CA PHE A 290 -2.38 17.10 0.25
C PHE A 290 -3.64 17.26 -0.63
N ILE A 291 -4.60 18.10 -0.25
CA ILE A 291 -5.80 18.37 -1.06
C ILE A 291 -5.44 19.16 -2.32
N ALA A 292 -4.51 20.11 -2.25
CA ALA A 292 -4.04 20.86 -3.41
C ALA A 292 -3.39 19.93 -4.46
N GLU A 293 -2.70 18.87 -4.02
CA GLU A 293 -2.13 17.87 -4.92
C GLU A 293 -3.22 17.14 -5.73
N ILE A 294 -4.39 16.85 -5.14
CA ILE A 294 -5.52 16.26 -5.87
C ILE A 294 -5.94 17.15 -7.06
N ASP A 295 -6.04 18.47 -6.83
CA ASP A 295 -6.39 19.41 -7.90
C ASP A 295 -5.30 19.50 -8.96
N TYR A 296 -4.04 19.55 -8.54
CA TYR A 296 -2.90 19.61 -9.43
C TYR A 296 -2.83 18.36 -10.32
N VAL A 297 -2.78 17.17 -9.71
CA VAL A 297 -2.60 15.91 -10.42
C VAL A 297 -3.79 15.56 -11.31
N SER A 298 -5.02 15.78 -10.84
CA SER A 298 -6.22 15.52 -11.66
C SER A 298 -6.34 16.49 -12.82
N GLY A 299 -5.89 17.74 -12.66
CA GLY A 299 -5.79 18.72 -13.74
C GLY A 299 -4.82 18.28 -14.84
N GLN A 300 -3.64 17.79 -14.47
CA GLN A 300 -2.67 17.24 -15.43
C GLN A 300 -3.18 15.95 -16.09
N LEU A 301 -3.86 15.09 -15.32
CA LEU A 301 -4.34 13.79 -15.79
C LEU A 301 -5.60 13.90 -16.67
N TYR A 302 -6.36 14.99 -16.58
CA TYR A 302 -7.67 15.17 -17.22
C TYR A 302 -7.75 14.69 -18.68
N PRO A 303 -6.94 15.18 -19.64
CA PRO A 303 -7.03 14.72 -21.03
C PRO A 303 -6.75 13.21 -21.20
N HIS A 304 -5.89 12.65 -20.35
CA HIS A 304 -5.57 11.22 -20.36
C HIS A 304 -6.68 10.38 -19.72
N ALA A 305 -7.30 10.88 -18.66
CA ALA A 305 -8.45 10.27 -18.01
C ALA A 305 -9.66 10.21 -18.97
N ILE A 306 -9.95 11.28 -19.72
CA ILE A 306 -10.99 11.26 -20.74
C ILE A 306 -10.73 10.16 -21.77
N ARG A 307 -9.51 10.09 -22.33
CA ARG A 307 -9.14 9.03 -23.28
C ARG A 307 -9.20 7.63 -22.66
N ASN A 308 -8.85 7.50 -21.37
CA ASN A 308 -8.99 6.25 -20.63
C ASN A 308 -10.46 5.79 -20.58
N PHE A 309 -11.40 6.70 -20.27
CA PHE A 309 -12.82 6.36 -20.19
C PHE A 309 -13.50 6.25 -21.56
N GLU A 310 -12.97 6.85 -22.62
CA GLU A 310 -13.36 6.51 -24.00
C GLU A 310 -13.00 5.06 -24.36
N LYS A 311 -11.86 4.56 -23.84
CA LYS A 311 -11.40 3.18 -24.06
C LYS A 311 -12.12 2.19 -23.14
N TRP A 312 -12.34 2.58 -21.89
CA TRP A 312 -12.94 1.80 -20.82
C TRP A 312 -14.16 2.56 -20.30
N ASP A 313 -15.27 2.44 -21.02
CA ASP A 313 -16.49 3.19 -20.73
C ASP A 313 -17.22 2.61 -19.51
N ILE A 314 -16.78 3.03 -18.32
CA ILE A 314 -17.30 2.55 -17.02
C ILE A 314 -17.89 3.66 -16.15
N LEU A 315 -17.80 4.92 -16.57
CA LEU A 315 -18.41 6.04 -15.84
C LEU A 315 -19.94 5.91 -15.88
N GLY A 316 -20.60 6.02 -14.73
CA GLY A 316 -22.05 5.79 -14.66
C GLY A 316 -22.47 4.31 -14.66
N ILE A 317 -21.52 3.38 -14.70
CA ILE A 317 -21.78 1.94 -14.67
C ILE A 317 -21.23 1.35 -13.38
N TYR A 318 -22.00 0.46 -12.73
CA TYR A 318 -21.50 -0.28 -11.59
C TYR A 318 -20.34 -1.19 -12.00
N VAL A 319 -19.21 -1.06 -11.29
CA VAL A 319 -18.07 -1.96 -11.34
C VAL A 319 -17.78 -2.32 -9.89
N TRP A 320 -17.84 -3.60 -9.53
CA TRP A 320 -17.56 -4.02 -8.16
C TRP A 320 -16.17 -3.53 -7.73
N PRO A 321 -15.99 -2.94 -6.54
CA PRO A 321 -16.97 -2.74 -5.46
C PRO A 321 -17.48 -1.28 -5.34
N ASN A 322 -17.72 -0.55 -6.44
CA ASN A 322 -18.05 0.87 -6.35
C ASN A 322 -19.42 1.12 -5.69
N PRO A 323 -19.50 2.01 -4.69
CA PRO A 323 -20.78 2.39 -4.08
C PRO A 323 -21.62 3.24 -5.03
N GLN A 324 -22.91 3.40 -4.71
CA GLN A 324 -23.88 4.07 -5.57
C GLN A 324 -23.47 5.52 -5.88
N GLU A 325 -22.93 6.26 -4.91
CA GLU A 325 -22.47 7.63 -5.05
C GLU A 325 -21.34 7.74 -6.10
N MET A 326 -20.45 6.75 -6.15
CA MET A 326 -19.44 6.66 -7.20
C MET A 326 -20.05 6.31 -8.56
N VAL A 327 -21.14 5.55 -8.62
CA VAL A 327 -21.85 5.31 -9.89
C VAL A 327 -22.53 6.61 -10.38
N GLU A 328 -23.16 7.36 -9.48
CA GLU A 328 -23.81 8.64 -9.76
C GLU A 328 -22.83 9.76 -10.14
N ALA A 329 -21.59 9.69 -9.65
CA ALA A 329 -20.46 10.51 -10.05
C ALA A 329 -19.96 10.21 -11.48
N ASN A 330 -20.87 10.20 -12.45
CA ASN A 330 -20.71 9.69 -13.82
C ASN A 330 -19.80 10.51 -14.76
N THR A 331 -18.92 11.36 -14.24
CA THR A 331 -17.88 12.04 -15.02
C THR A 331 -16.59 12.02 -14.22
N TYR A 332 -15.43 12.09 -14.88
CA TYR A 332 -14.15 12.12 -14.18
C TYR A 332 -14.07 13.26 -13.14
N SER A 333 -14.52 14.47 -13.47
CA SER A 333 -14.54 15.60 -12.52
C SER A 333 -15.44 15.34 -11.29
N LYS A 334 -16.56 14.62 -11.46
CA LYS A 334 -17.40 14.22 -10.32
C LYS A 334 -16.71 13.17 -9.45
N GLN A 335 -15.93 12.25 -10.03
CA GLN A 335 -15.14 11.27 -9.26
C GLN A 335 -14.08 11.95 -8.40
N ILE A 336 -13.39 12.96 -8.95
CA ILE A 336 -12.43 13.78 -8.20
C ILE A 336 -13.15 14.55 -7.09
N SER A 337 -14.31 15.14 -7.38
CA SER A 337 -15.10 15.86 -6.37
C SER A 337 -15.55 14.93 -5.25
N TYR A 338 -15.97 13.69 -5.57
CA TYR A 338 -16.33 12.66 -4.60
C TYR A 338 -15.16 12.33 -3.68
N LEU A 339 -13.98 12.03 -4.23
CA LEU A 339 -12.78 11.71 -3.46
C LEU A 339 -12.38 12.87 -2.53
N LYS A 340 -12.33 14.11 -3.05
CA LYS A 340 -11.99 15.30 -2.25
C LYS A 340 -12.98 15.52 -1.09
N THR A 341 -14.27 15.38 -1.39
CA THR A 341 -15.33 15.55 -0.38
C THR A 341 -15.19 14.49 0.70
N TYR A 342 -15.00 13.22 0.32
CA TYR A 342 -14.79 12.13 1.25
C TYR A 342 -13.61 12.40 2.19
N LEU A 343 -12.43 12.70 1.65
CA LEU A 343 -11.20 12.90 2.44
C LEU A 343 -11.31 14.11 3.38
N THR A 344 -12.01 15.17 2.95
CA THR A 344 -12.28 16.33 3.80
C THR A 344 -13.21 15.98 4.95
N MET A 345 -14.33 15.32 4.67
CA MET A 345 -15.27 14.89 5.71
C MET A 345 -14.65 13.88 6.67
N ARG A 346 -13.79 12.98 6.16
CA ARG A 346 -13.06 11.99 6.95
C ARG A 346 -12.07 12.65 7.91
N LYS A 347 -11.29 13.63 7.42
CA LYS A 347 -10.37 14.42 8.23
C LYS A 347 -11.12 15.16 9.34
N ASP A 348 -12.19 15.87 9.01
CA ASP A 348 -12.98 16.63 9.97
C ASP A 348 -13.64 15.71 11.02
N TRP A 349 -14.19 14.57 10.60
CA TRP A 349 -14.77 13.59 11.51
C TRP A 349 -13.72 13.03 12.48
N LEU A 350 -12.58 12.54 11.97
CA LEU A 350 -11.50 12.01 12.81
C LEU A 350 -10.98 13.05 13.82
N GLN A 351 -10.73 14.30 13.39
CA GLN A 351 -10.26 15.35 14.30
C GLN A 351 -11.28 15.65 15.41
N ASN A 352 -12.57 15.68 15.07
CA ASN A 352 -13.63 15.95 16.04
C ASN A 352 -13.76 14.81 17.05
N GLU A 353 -13.89 13.56 16.60
CA GLU A 353 -14.09 12.41 17.50
C GLU A 353 -12.85 12.16 18.37
N LEU A 354 -11.63 12.20 17.81
CA LEU A 354 -10.41 12.02 18.59
C LEU A 354 -10.22 13.10 19.65
N SER A 355 -10.75 14.31 19.42
CA SER A 355 -10.69 15.41 20.39
C SER A 355 -11.76 15.29 21.48
N ASP A 356 -12.93 14.73 21.17
CA ASP A 356 -14.07 14.63 22.08
C ASP A 356 -14.02 13.36 22.93
N GLN A 357 -13.75 12.22 22.30
CA GLN A 357 -13.94 10.88 22.90
C GLN A 357 -12.67 10.02 22.90
N GLY A 358 -11.64 10.42 22.15
CA GLY A 358 -10.49 9.54 21.89
C GLY A 358 -10.88 8.41 20.93
N TYR A 359 -10.01 7.41 20.81
CA TYR A 359 -10.22 6.25 19.95
C TYR A 359 -10.90 5.13 20.73
N TYR A 360 -12.20 4.94 20.48
CA TYR A 360 -12.99 3.87 21.10
C TYR A 360 -13.18 2.67 20.15
N LEU A 361 -13.47 1.52 20.74
CA LEU A 361 -13.78 0.27 20.04
C LEU A 361 -15.26 -0.03 20.28
N ASP A 362 -16.03 -0.21 19.20
CA ASP A 362 -17.47 -0.50 19.24
C ASP A 362 -17.80 -1.97 19.57
#